data_AF-A0A7J4RL66-F1
#
_entry.id   AF-A0A7J4RL66-F1
#
_cell.length_a   1.000
_cell.length_b   1.000
_cell.length_c   1.000
_cell.angle_alpha   90.00
_cell.angle_beta   90.00
_cell.angle_gamma   90.00
#
_symmetry.space_group_name_H-M   'P 1'
#
loop_
_entity.id
_entity.type
_entity.pdbx_description
1 polymer ?
#
loop_
_entity_poly.entity_id
_entity_poly.type
_entity_poly.pdbx_seq_one_letter_code
_entity_poly.pdbx_strand_id
1 'polypeptide(L)'
;MRRSQTTLLTTLLVIAGLLFMSQFPTISPVSNTRPDDTDSSLIPFNTDSDDDGIPDVHEFLFSDNLSFSAVDGRLVTMNGLNSSSPDADEDTDRDGLNNTEEYCWPYPDNCNDPGFSRGLTGELDENSERMYLDPRRSDTDGDGMPDGFEVWMCARAGGFDEISQRYFCPYFDPLNASDASEDPDGDGFDVNRDGFLSVAEQYTSPEEYQHGMPSNFTTELDGLWCYATLPQGSILTQWPFISTGANASFQNLLSACTTNVTGVVGEDLWLGTDPLLDDSDRYSWDGFAVRPLYPSFGDGMPDGWEVHFGLDPLNRTNALLDNDGDGWDVNRDGIVSADVSRTDSALALGEALSNLEEYYIHNDEGNTVRSGLKEVQIGVNDSSFKEYPLTFNAIPGHLSVMHHDVRSILVEDSTAYYLTRYGITSMDFETQTTQDQWFPQGIIGYEAIFVESDTGPHSIAIATSHGVHIAALQVDGFVEPIESWSSSESIEVFAIHQLAIEGSSQQLIALGADGEGMVLEVSAGGQLTQTFDLGVNFKSAL
;
A
#
# COMPACT_ATOMS: atom_id res chain seq x y z
N MET A 1 66.10 7.46 50.69
CA MET A 1 65.34 8.46 49.90
C MET A 1 65.85 8.72 48.47
N ARG A 2 67.09 8.35 48.08
CA ARG A 2 67.62 8.64 46.72
C ARG A 2 67.31 7.62 45.60
N ARG A 3 66.73 6.45 45.90
CA ARG A 3 66.40 5.42 44.88
C ARG A 3 64.96 5.48 44.34
N SER A 4 64.04 6.12 45.05
CA SER A 4 62.62 6.20 44.64
C SER A 4 62.33 7.40 43.72
N GLN A 5 63.08 8.50 43.86
CA GLN A 5 62.92 9.67 42.98
C GLN A 5 63.48 9.44 41.58
N THR A 6 64.55 8.65 41.43
CA THR A 6 65.10 8.32 40.11
C THR A 6 64.17 7.44 39.29
N THR A 7 63.51 6.44 39.92
CA THR A 7 62.54 5.59 39.22
C THR A 7 61.31 6.37 38.77
N LEU A 8 60.82 7.29 39.61
CA LEU A 8 59.67 8.14 39.28
C LEU A 8 59.99 9.12 38.14
N LEU A 9 61.20 9.70 38.14
CA LEU A 9 61.63 10.61 37.08
C LEU A 9 61.82 9.87 35.74
N THR A 10 62.34 8.63 35.77
CA THR A 10 62.48 7.82 34.56
C THR A 10 61.15 7.36 34.02
N THR A 11 60.17 7.01 34.86
CA THR A 11 58.82 6.66 34.37
C THR A 11 58.12 7.87 33.78
N LEU A 12 58.28 9.06 34.38
CA LEU A 12 57.68 10.30 33.85
C LEU A 12 58.32 10.74 32.53
N LEU A 13 59.64 10.54 32.37
CA LEU A 13 60.33 10.78 31.10
C LEU A 13 59.96 9.78 30.01
N VAL A 14 59.71 8.51 30.36
CA VAL A 14 59.24 7.50 29.40
C VAL A 14 57.79 7.76 28.99
N ILE A 15 56.92 8.15 29.93
CA ILE A 15 55.52 8.51 29.64
C ILE A 15 55.47 9.80 28.83
N ALA A 16 56.28 10.81 29.15
CA ALA A 16 56.39 12.02 28.34
C ALA A 16 56.98 11.73 26.95
N GLY A 17 57.96 10.83 26.84
CA GLY A 17 58.50 10.38 25.55
C GLY A 17 57.46 9.66 24.70
N LEU A 18 56.62 8.81 25.30
CA LEU A 18 55.52 8.11 24.62
C LEU A 18 54.41 9.09 24.19
N LEU A 19 54.06 10.07 25.03
CA LEU A 19 53.10 11.14 24.69
C LEU A 19 53.63 12.06 23.58
N PHE A 20 54.93 12.34 23.53
CA PHE A 20 55.53 13.10 22.43
C PHE A 20 55.64 12.28 21.14
N MET A 21 55.84 10.95 21.22
CA MET A 21 55.86 10.10 20.02
C MET A 21 54.46 9.83 19.44
N SER A 22 53.38 10.00 20.21
CA SER A 22 52.01 9.87 19.70
C SER A 22 51.42 11.19 19.14
N GLN A 23 52.20 12.27 19.12
CA GLN A 23 51.77 13.60 18.64
C GLN A 23 52.48 14.03 17.35
N PHE A 24 53.39 13.22 16.80
CA PHE A 24 53.87 13.44 15.45
C PHE A 24 52.88 12.81 14.48
N PRO A 25 52.41 13.52 13.43
CA PRO A 25 51.70 12.86 12.34
C PRO A 25 52.61 11.75 11.81
N THR A 26 52.03 10.58 11.57
CA THR A 26 52.73 9.50 10.87
C THR A 26 53.14 10.04 9.52
N ILE A 27 54.42 10.37 9.35
CA ILE A 27 54.97 10.65 8.03
C ILE A 27 54.97 9.31 7.31
N SER A 28 54.00 9.12 6.43
CA SER A 28 53.96 7.99 5.50
C SER A 28 55.31 7.91 4.78
N PRO A 29 55.98 6.76 4.76
CA PRO A 29 57.24 6.64 4.04
C PRO A 29 56.98 6.94 2.56
N VAL A 30 57.64 7.97 2.03
CA VAL A 30 57.56 8.28 0.60
C VAL A 30 58.32 7.19 -0.15
N SER A 31 57.60 6.39 -0.94
CA SER A 31 58.13 5.23 -1.67
C SER A 31 59.17 5.63 -2.74
N ASN A 32 59.12 6.88 -3.22
CA ASN A 32 60.00 7.32 -4.30
C ASN A 32 60.42 8.80 -4.19
N THR A 33 61.59 9.14 -4.75
CA THR A 33 62.16 10.50 -4.73
C THR A 33 61.99 11.25 -6.05
N ARG A 34 61.26 10.65 -7.00
CA ARG A 34 60.85 11.24 -8.28
C ARG A 34 59.32 11.19 -8.37
N PRO A 35 58.63 12.33 -8.59
CA PRO A 35 57.17 12.39 -8.71
C PRO A 35 56.60 11.50 -9.83
N ASP A 36 57.36 11.36 -10.92
CA ASP A 36 56.92 10.68 -12.16
C ASP A 36 56.98 9.14 -12.07
N ASP A 37 57.61 8.57 -11.04
CA ASP A 37 57.77 7.12 -10.83
C ASP A 37 56.89 6.60 -9.67
N THR A 38 55.81 7.32 -9.34
CA THR A 38 54.84 6.91 -8.31
C THR A 38 53.81 5.98 -8.96
N ASP A 39 53.67 4.76 -8.42
CA ASP A 39 52.59 3.86 -8.80
C ASP A 39 51.26 4.59 -8.55
N SER A 40 50.34 4.62 -9.51
CA SER A 40 49.03 5.26 -9.37
C SER A 40 48.16 4.66 -8.26
N SER A 41 48.60 3.54 -7.67
CA SER A 41 48.04 2.95 -6.43
C SER A 41 48.63 3.51 -5.12
N LEU A 42 49.54 4.49 -5.18
CA LEU A 42 50.25 5.07 -4.03
C LEU A 42 50.14 6.61 -3.98
N ILE A 43 49.00 7.16 -4.39
CA ILE A 43 48.65 8.57 -4.13
C ILE A 43 48.53 8.72 -2.61
N PRO A 44 49.19 9.69 -1.95
CA PRO A 44 48.97 9.94 -0.53
C PRO A 44 47.48 10.19 -0.29
N PHE A 45 46.90 9.54 0.72
CA PHE A 45 45.47 9.58 1.11
C PHE A 45 44.83 10.97 1.27
N ASN A 46 45.62 12.04 1.19
CA ASN A 46 45.25 13.41 1.48
C ASN A 46 45.75 14.39 0.40
N THR A 47 46.09 13.89 -0.78
CA THR A 47 46.43 14.73 -1.93
C THR A 47 45.11 15.16 -2.56
N ASP A 48 44.99 16.46 -2.78
CA ASP A 48 43.87 17.15 -3.41
C ASP A 48 44.54 18.07 -4.46
N SER A 49 44.44 17.66 -5.73
CA SER A 49 45.23 18.21 -6.83
C SER A 49 44.63 19.48 -7.43
N ASP A 50 43.31 19.65 -7.35
CA ASP A 50 42.54 20.78 -7.85
C ASP A 50 41.98 21.71 -6.75
N ASP A 51 42.28 21.41 -5.48
CA ASP A 51 42.04 22.26 -4.30
C ASP A 51 40.55 22.52 -4.06
N ASP A 52 39.72 21.48 -4.27
CA ASP A 52 38.26 21.54 -4.12
C ASP A 52 37.74 20.88 -2.83
N GLY A 53 38.63 20.25 -2.06
CA GLY A 53 38.34 19.64 -0.77
C GLY A 53 38.07 18.13 -0.83
N ILE A 54 37.93 17.54 -2.01
CA ILE A 54 37.83 16.09 -2.18
C ILE A 54 39.23 15.51 -2.45
N PRO A 55 39.67 14.46 -1.74
CA PRO A 55 40.97 13.86 -2.03
C PRO A 55 40.96 13.08 -3.36
N ASP A 56 42.06 13.17 -4.12
CA ASP A 56 42.29 12.44 -5.39
C ASP A 56 41.99 10.93 -5.30
N VAL A 57 42.15 10.34 -4.11
CA VAL A 57 41.86 8.92 -3.87
C VAL A 57 40.36 8.62 -3.96
N HIS A 58 39.51 9.49 -3.43
CA HIS A 58 38.06 9.34 -3.52
C HIS A 58 37.59 9.58 -4.95
N GLU A 59 38.08 10.63 -5.61
CA GLU A 59 37.76 10.89 -7.00
C GLU A 59 38.19 9.75 -7.92
N PHE A 60 39.36 9.13 -7.65
CA PHE A 60 39.79 7.95 -8.39
C PHE A 60 38.84 6.75 -8.23
N LEU A 61 38.24 6.56 -7.05
CA LEU A 61 37.26 5.49 -6.81
C LEU A 61 36.01 5.65 -7.70
N PHE A 62 35.57 6.89 -7.90
CA PHE A 62 34.36 7.24 -8.66
C PHE A 62 34.66 7.87 -10.03
N SER A 63 35.88 7.70 -10.56
CA SER A 63 36.32 8.33 -11.82
C SER A 63 35.72 7.72 -13.09
N ASP A 64 35.22 6.50 -13.01
CA ASP A 64 34.60 5.83 -14.17
C ASP A 64 33.21 6.40 -14.45
N ASN A 65 32.91 6.70 -15.71
CA ASN A 65 31.57 7.11 -16.11
C ASN A 65 30.57 5.96 -15.93
N LEU A 66 29.40 6.27 -15.37
CA LEU A 66 28.30 5.32 -15.24
C LEU A 66 27.35 5.46 -16.43
N SER A 67 27.00 4.33 -17.06
CA SER A 67 26.00 4.31 -18.13
C SER A 67 25.06 3.13 -17.98
N PHE A 68 23.76 3.39 -17.90
CA PHE A 68 22.72 2.37 -17.81
C PHE A 68 21.45 2.81 -18.57
N SER A 69 20.50 1.89 -18.70
CA SER A 69 19.21 2.17 -19.32
C SER A 69 18.18 2.44 -18.22
N ALA A 70 17.52 3.60 -18.29
CA ALA A 70 16.36 3.93 -17.47
C ALA A 70 15.20 2.94 -17.71
N VAL A 71 14.20 2.98 -16.83
CA VAL A 71 13.00 2.11 -16.86
C VAL A 71 12.25 2.21 -18.20
N ASP A 72 12.26 3.38 -18.83
CA ASP A 72 11.60 3.66 -20.11
C ASP A 72 12.50 3.42 -21.36
N GLY A 73 13.74 3.00 -21.15
CA GLY A 73 14.72 2.76 -22.21
C GLY A 73 15.55 3.99 -22.62
N ARG A 74 15.43 5.13 -21.93
CA ARG A 74 16.37 6.26 -22.09
C ARG A 74 17.76 5.86 -21.60
N LEU A 75 18.79 6.32 -22.31
CA LEU A 75 20.18 6.11 -21.88
C LEU A 75 20.54 7.14 -20.82
N VAL A 76 20.91 6.68 -19.64
CA VAL A 76 21.49 7.48 -18.57
C VAL A 76 23.00 7.45 -18.71
N THR A 77 23.66 8.60 -18.57
CA THR A 77 25.12 8.70 -18.57
C THR A 77 25.56 9.74 -17.56
N MET A 78 26.15 9.29 -16.46
CA MET A 78 26.71 10.14 -15.41
C MET A 78 28.23 10.17 -15.55
N ASN A 79 28.80 11.36 -15.44
CA ASN A 79 30.25 11.52 -15.48
C ASN A 79 30.83 11.07 -14.14
N GLY A 80 32.00 10.45 -14.15
CA GLY A 80 32.75 10.25 -12.91
C GLY A 80 33.46 11.51 -12.44
N LEU A 81 33.91 11.49 -11.19
CA LEU A 81 34.68 12.56 -10.56
C LEU A 81 36.05 12.77 -11.22
N ASN A 82 36.60 13.98 -11.11
CA ASN A 82 37.79 14.38 -11.83
C ASN A 82 38.81 15.19 -11.01
N SER A 83 39.88 14.50 -10.61
CA SER A 83 41.02 15.03 -9.82
C SER A 83 41.90 16.09 -10.46
N SER A 84 41.45 16.70 -11.55
CA SER A 84 42.15 17.78 -12.25
C SER A 84 41.27 18.99 -12.50
N SER A 85 40.00 18.95 -12.12
CA SER A 85 39.02 20.01 -12.34
C SER A 85 38.03 20.03 -11.19
N PRO A 86 37.92 21.16 -10.45
CA PRO A 86 37.02 21.25 -9.31
C PRO A 86 35.59 20.88 -9.69
N ASP A 87 35.09 19.80 -9.10
CA ASP A 87 33.73 19.29 -9.29
C ASP A 87 33.01 19.01 -7.95
N ALA A 88 33.65 19.29 -6.81
CA ALA A 88 33.10 19.18 -5.47
C ALA A 88 31.70 19.79 -5.21
N ASP A 89 31.36 20.90 -5.89
CA ASP A 89 30.08 21.62 -5.73
C ASP A 89 29.01 21.14 -6.75
N GLU A 90 29.34 20.20 -7.64
CA GLU A 90 28.39 19.66 -8.61
C GLU A 90 27.52 18.56 -7.98
N ASP A 91 26.24 18.58 -8.31
CA ASP A 91 25.25 17.53 -8.03
C ASP A 91 25.12 16.71 -9.32
N THR A 92 25.91 15.65 -9.41
CA THR A 92 26.18 14.92 -10.65
C THR A 92 24.99 14.04 -11.04
N ASP A 93 24.38 13.38 -10.06
CA ASP A 93 23.28 12.43 -10.18
C ASP A 93 21.91 13.01 -9.79
N ARG A 94 21.83 14.29 -9.41
CA ARG A 94 20.60 15.07 -9.26
C ARG A 94 19.69 14.58 -8.14
N ASP A 95 20.29 14.05 -7.10
CA ASP A 95 19.60 13.60 -5.90
C ASP A 95 19.53 14.71 -4.84
N GLY A 96 20.17 15.86 -5.09
CA GLY A 96 20.15 17.02 -4.23
C GLY A 96 21.22 17.04 -3.13
N LEU A 97 22.17 16.12 -3.19
CA LEU A 97 23.48 16.22 -2.55
C LEU A 97 24.51 16.65 -3.59
N ASN A 98 25.55 17.37 -3.16
CA ASN A 98 26.73 17.58 -4.00
C ASN A 98 27.81 16.53 -3.71
N ASN A 99 28.77 16.43 -4.62
CA ASN A 99 29.88 15.47 -4.50
C ASN A 99 30.63 15.58 -3.13
N THR A 100 30.67 16.77 -2.52
CA THR A 100 31.28 16.97 -1.18
C THR A 100 30.42 16.40 -0.06
N GLU A 101 29.11 16.63 -0.08
CA GLU A 101 28.15 16.12 0.91
C GLU A 101 28.15 14.59 0.92
N GLU A 102 28.21 13.98 -0.25
CA GLU A 102 28.34 12.53 -0.42
C GLU A 102 29.68 11.97 0.08
N TYR A 103 30.79 12.65 -0.22
CA TYR A 103 32.09 12.31 0.33
C TYR A 103 32.12 12.42 1.87
N CYS A 104 31.48 13.46 2.40
CA CYS A 104 31.47 13.76 3.84
C CYS A 104 30.53 12.84 4.63
N TRP A 105 29.57 12.15 3.98
CA TRP A 105 28.61 11.26 4.65
C TRP A 105 29.32 10.28 5.61
N PRO A 106 28.84 10.08 6.84
CA PRO A 106 27.62 10.62 7.49
C PRO A 106 27.83 11.92 8.28
N TYR A 107 28.76 12.77 7.86
CA TYR A 107 29.06 14.05 8.49
C TYR A 107 28.62 15.23 7.60
N PRO A 108 28.43 16.44 8.16
CA PRO A 108 28.14 17.63 7.36
C PRO A 108 29.24 17.98 6.35
N ASP A 109 28.89 18.81 5.36
CA ASP A 109 29.74 19.40 4.32
C ASP A 109 31.08 19.98 4.82
N ASN A 110 31.12 20.47 6.06
CA ASN A 110 32.31 21.03 6.69
C ASN A 110 33.35 19.98 7.15
N CYS A 111 33.23 18.73 6.73
CA CYS A 111 34.12 17.63 7.15
C CYS A 111 35.61 17.89 6.83
N ASN A 112 35.88 18.78 5.87
CA ASN A 112 37.23 19.18 5.45
C ASN A 112 37.88 20.27 6.33
N ASP A 113 37.12 20.88 7.25
CA ASP A 113 37.61 21.99 8.06
C ASP A 113 38.77 21.59 8.99
N PRO A 114 39.74 22.49 9.26
CA PRO A 114 40.93 22.19 10.07
C PRO A 114 40.65 21.75 11.51
N GLY A 115 39.42 21.97 12.01
CA GLY A 115 38.96 21.57 13.34
C GLY A 115 38.18 20.26 13.38
N PHE A 116 37.84 19.71 12.22
CA PHE A 116 37.19 18.41 12.10
C PHE A 116 38.23 17.31 12.30
N SER A 117 37.86 16.19 12.92
CA SER A 117 38.74 15.04 13.08
C SER A 117 38.95 14.37 11.70
N ARG A 118 39.85 14.96 10.91
CA ARG A 118 40.25 14.51 9.57
C ARG A 118 40.55 13.01 9.59
N GLY A 119 39.81 12.24 8.80
CA GLY A 119 39.98 10.79 8.67
C GLY A 119 38.86 9.92 9.26
N LEU A 120 37.64 10.45 9.41
CA LEU A 120 36.47 9.67 9.83
C LEU A 120 35.34 9.58 8.79
N THR A 121 35.44 10.20 7.60
CA THR A 121 34.39 10.14 6.55
C THR A 121 34.14 8.73 6.04
N GLY A 122 32.90 8.45 5.64
CA GLY A 122 32.43 7.11 5.28
C GLY A 122 32.05 6.24 6.48
N GLU A 123 31.00 5.43 6.28
CA GLU A 123 30.55 4.38 7.20
C GLU A 123 31.53 3.21 7.15
N LEU A 124 31.72 2.48 8.26
CA LEU A 124 32.51 1.24 8.22
C LEU A 124 31.58 0.05 8.06
N ASP A 125 31.80 -0.76 7.02
CA ASP A 125 31.08 -2.00 6.82
C ASP A 125 31.47 -3.07 7.87
N GLU A 126 30.83 -4.25 7.82
CA GLU A 126 31.15 -5.38 8.71
C GLU A 126 32.63 -5.82 8.62
N ASN A 127 33.30 -5.54 7.50
CA ASN A 127 34.71 -5.86 7.24
C ASN A 127 35.68 -4.72 7.64
N SER A 128 35.17 -3.62 8.19
CA SER A 128 35.92 -2.39 8.47
C SER A 128 36.51 -1.70 7.23
N GLU A 129 35.89 -1.91 6.07
CA GLU A 129 36.09 -1.13 4.85
C GLU A 129 35.17 0.09 4.87
N ARG A 130 35.62 1.21 4.28
CA ARG A 130 34.83 2.45 4.23
C ARG A 130 33.84 2.40 3.08
N MET A 131 32.58 2.68 3.38
CA MET A 131 31.49 2.88 2.42
C MET A 131 31.19 4.37 2.33
N TYR A 132 30.88 4.84 1.13
CA TYR A 132 30.51 6.21 0.82
C TYR A 132 29.27 6.18 -0.06
N LEU A 133 28.54 7.29 -0.11
CA LEU A 133 27.56 7.54 -1.15
C LEU A 133 28.29 7.59 -2.52
N ASP A 134 27.64 7.11 -3.58
CA ASP A 134 28.20 7.03 -4.93
C ASP A 134 27.72 8.25 -5.74
N PRO A 135 28.57 9.27 -6.02
CA PRO A 135 28.18 10.54 -6.66
C PRO A 135 27.68 10.46 -8.10
N ARG A 136 27.37 9.26 -8.57
CA ARG A 136 26.90 8.98 -9.92
C ARG A 136 25.57 8.24 -9.87
N ARG A 137 25.06 7.92 -8.68
CA ARG A 137 23.86 7.13 -8.45
C ARG A 137 23.07 7.77 -7.34
N SER A 138 21.91 8.28 -7.72
CA SER A 138 21.02 8.97 -6.79
C SER A 138 20.51 8.10 -5.64
N ASP A 139 20.57 6.77 -5.77
CA ASP A 139 20.13 5.77 -4.81
C ASP A 139 21.28 4.76 -4.67
N THR A 140 22.13 4.99 -3.67
CA THR A 140 23.41 4.29 -3.51
C THR A 140 23.21 2.82 -3.15
N ASP A 141 22.26 2.53 -2.27
CA ASP A 141 22.01 1.19 -1.74
C ASP A 141 20.91 0.41 -2.51
N GLY A 142 20.14 1.09 -3.34
CA GLY A 142 19.20 0.52 -4.31
C GLY A 142 17.84 0.17 -3.71
N ASP A 143 17.43 0.91 -2.68
CA ASP A 143 16.23 0.66 -1.88
C ASP A 143 14.97 1.33 -2.48
N GLY A 144 15.15 2.30 -3.39
CA GLY A 144 14.09 3.04 -4.08
C GLY A 144 13.89 4.47 -3.59
N MET A 145 14.63 4.93 -2.59
CA MET A 145 14.71 6.30 -2.13
C MET A 145 16.04 6.94 -2.58
N PRO A 146 16.03 8.20 -3.03
CA PRO A 146 17.29 8.88 -3.32
C PRO A 146 18.04 9.33 -2.06
N ASP A 147 19.37 9.29 -2.07
CA ASP A 147 20.21 9.58 -0.90
C ASP A 147 19.86 10.97 -0.34
N GLY A 148 19.78 12.01 -1.17
CA GLY A 148 19.38 13.34 -0.72
C GLY A 148 17.99 13.44 -0.08
N PHE A 149 17.02 12.61 -0.49
CA PHE A 149 15.71 12.53 0.18
C PHE A 149 15.84 11.87 1.55
N GLU A 150 16.54 10.76 1.64
CA GLU A 150 16.76 10.02 2.89
C GLU A 150 17.51 10.85 3.92
N VAL A 151 18.58 11.52 3.51
CA VAL A 151 19.36 12.42 4.36
C VAL A 151 18.48 13.55 4.91
N TRP A 152 17.61 14.12 4.08
CA TRP A 152 16.64 15.14 4.51
C TRP A 152 15.61 14.58 5.51
N MET A 153 15.07 13.38 5.25
CA MET A 153 14.13 12.69 6.13
C MET A 153 14.76 12.33 7.48
N CYS A 154 15.99 11.81 7.47
CA CYS A 154 16.76 11.53 8.66
C CYS A 154 17.00 12.79 9.50
N ALA A 155 17.39 13.91 8.87
CA ALA A 155 17.56 15.18 9.56
C ALA A 155 16.24 15.67 10.19
N ARG A 156 15.12 15.53 9.46
CA ARG A 156 13.78 15.87 9.94
C ARG A 156 13.35 14.99 11.12
N ALA A 157 13.65 13.70 11.08
CA ALA A 157 13.39 12.75 12.18
C ALA A 157 14.26 13.03 13.43
N GLY A 158 15.19 14.00 13.35
CA GLY A 158 16.09 14.36 14.45
C GLY A 158 17.32 13.46 14.54
N GLY A 159 17.74 12.84 13.44
CA GLY A 159 18.90 11.94 13.37
C GLY A 159 20.26 12.63 13.49
N PHE A 160 20.33 13.97 13.51
CA PHE A 160 21.60 14.70 13.62
C PHE A 160 22.06 14.85 15.09
N ASP A 161 23.21 14.27 15.45
CA ASP A 161 23.83 14.47 16.77
C ASP A 161 24.75 15.69 16.78
N GLU A 162 24.33 16.76 17.44
CA GLU A 162 25.11 17.99 17.58
C GLU A 162 26.46 17.79 18.28
N ILE A 163 26.63 16.76 19.12
CA ILE A 163 27.86 16.55 19.89
C ILE A 163 28.94 15.90 19.03
N SER A 164 28.59 14.80 18.34
CA SER A 164 29.50 14.11 17.44
C SER A 164 29.55 14.71 16.04
N GLN A 165 28.64 15.64 15.72
CA GLN A 165 28.47 16.24 14.39
C GLN A 165 28.25 15.18 13.31
N ARG A 166 27.43 14.16 13.61
CA ARG A 166 27.19 13.00 12.74
C ARG A 166 25.69 12.74 12.60
N TYR A 167 25.26 12.33 11.40
CA TYR A 167 23.93 11.78 11.16
C TYR A 167 23.85 10.31 11.61
N PHE A 168 22.77 9.98 12.31
CA PHE A 168 22.39 8.63 12.69
C PHE A 168 20.96 8.39 12.22
N CYS A 169 20.82 7.59 11.17
CA CYS A 169 19.57 7.39 10.46
C CYS A 169 19.08 5.95 10.69
N PRO A 170 18.06 5.74 11.55
CA PRO A 170 17.55 4.40 11.81
C PRO A 170 16.51 3.92 10.78
N TYR A 171 15.92 4.84 10.01
CA TYR A 171 14.79 4.57 9.10
C TYR A 171 15.03 5.00 7.64
N PHE A 172 16.07 5.80 7.40
CA PHE A 172 16.38 6.42 6.10
C PHE A 172 17.90 6.52 5.97
N ASP A 173 18.57 5.38 5.91
CA ASP A 173 20.03 5.30 5.82
C ASP A 173 20.43 4.96 4.38
N PRO A 174 21.00 5.92 3.62
CA PRO A 174 21.32 5.75 2.20
C PRO A 174 22.39 4.68 1.87
N LEU A 175 22.90 4.00 2.89
CA LEU A 175 23.87 2.91 2.77
C LEU A 175 23.29 1.55 3.21
N ASN A 176 22.00 1.48 3.57
CA ASN A 176 21.36 0.31 4.14
C ASN A 176 20.01 -0.02 3.49
N ALA A 177 20.07 -0.72 2.34
CA ALA A 177 18.91 -1.16 1.57
C ALA A 177 17.87 -2.07 2.27
N SER A 178 18.02 -2.35 3.56
CA SER A 178 17.03 -3.10 4.34
C SER A 178 15.84 -2.23 4.77
N ASP A 179 16.01 -0.91 4.82
CA ASP A 179 14.97 0.05 5.18
C ASP A 179 13.92 0.29 4.08
N ALA A 180 14.15 -0.20 2.86
CA ALA A 180 13.11 -0.29 1.81
C ALA A 180 11.79 -0.99 2.24
N SER A 181 11.84 -1.83 3.29
CA SER A 181 10.68 -2.54 3.83
C SER A 181 10.19 -1.99 5.17
N GLU A 182 10.75 -0.88 5.62
CA GLU A 182 10.31 -0.21 6.84
C GLU A 182 9.11 0.69 6.55
N ASP A 183 8.23 0.74 7.54
CA ASP A 183 6.96 1.49 7.55
C ASP A 183 6.92 2.21 8.92
N PRO A 184 7.56 3.40 9.04
CA PRO A 184 7.81 4.04 10.32
C PRO A 184 6.56 4.56 11.04
N ASP A 185 5.52 4.96 10.31
CA ASP A 185 4.25 5.40 10.89
C ASP A 185 3.24 4.25 11.03
N GLY A 186 3.44 3.13 10.33
CA GLY A 186 2.68 1.90 10.50
C GLY A 186 1.28 2.02 9.92
N ASP A 187 1.13 2.78 8.85
CA ASP A 187 -0.15 3.13 8.25
C ASP A 187 -0.64 2.10 7.19
N GLY A 188 0.18 1.05 6.97
CA GLY A 188 -0.15 -0.13 6.18
C GLY A 188 -1.50 -0.77 6.53
N PHE A 189 -2.07 -1.45 5.54
CA PHE A 189 -3.42 -1.98 5.59
C PHE A 189 -3.46 -3.51 5.55
N ASP A 190 -3.94 -4.15 6.63
CA ASP A 190 -4.10 -5.62 6.72
C ASP A 190 -5.28 -6.09 5.85
N VAL A 191 -5.01 -6.26 4.55
CA VAL A 191 -5.98 -6.64 3.53
C VAL A 191 -6.61 -8.00 3.85
N ASN A 192 -5.78 -8.98 4.25
CA ASN A 192 -6.22 -10.35 4.44
C ASN A 192 -6.85 -10.58 5.84
N ARG A 193 -6.63 -9.64 6.76
CA ARG A 193 -7.17 -9.60 8.12
C ARG A 193 -6.79 -10.82 8.95
N ASP A 194 -5.55 -11.29 8.82
CA ASP A 194 -4.97 -12.32 9.67
C ASP A 194 -4.38 -11.76 10.98
N GLY A 195 -4.39 -10.43 11.13
CA GLY A 195 -3.91 -9.71 12.30
C GLY A 195 -2.42 -9.37 12.24
N PHE A 196 -1.76 -9.59 11.10
CA PHE A 196 -0.37 -9.26 10.86
C PHE A 196 -0.22 -8.52 9.53
N LEU A 197 0.43 -7.37 9.56
CA LEU A 197 0.86 -6.70 8.33
C LEU A 197 2.03 -7.49 7.72
N SER A 198 1.81 -8.07 6.56
CA SER A 198 2.90 -8.56 5.72
C SER A 198 3.59 -7.41 4.98
N VAL A 199 4.80 -7.64 4.44
CA VAL A 199 5.52 -6.62 3.65
C VAL A 199 4.72 -6.15 2.43
N ALA A 200 3.83 -6.98 1.89
CA ALA A 200 2.96 -6.61 0.77
C ALA A 200 1.71 -5.83 1.19
N GLU A 201 1.48 -5.68 2.50
CA GLU A 201 0.36 -4.97 3.11
C GLU A 201 0.81 -3.70 3.83
N GLN A 202 2.12 -3.52 3.99
CA GLN A 202 2.72 -2.26 4.43
C GLN A 202 2.63 -1.23 3.31
N TYR A 203 2.63 0.04 3.69
CA TYR A 203 2.88 1.14 2.76
C TYR A 203 4.26 1.68 3.10
N THR A 204 5.27 1.22 2.37
CA THR A 204 6.67 1.42 2.80
C THR A 204 7.18 2.80 2.38
N SER A 205 8.23 3.28 3.05
CA SER A 205 8.78 4.62 2.78
C SER A 205 9.17 4.89 1.31
N PRO A 206 9.75 3.92 0.56
CA PRO A 206 9.92 4.09 -0.89
C PRO A 206 8.60 4.22 -1.67
N GLU A 207 7.55 3.49 -1.30
CA GLU A 207 6.24 3.56 -1.98
C GLU A 207 5.55 4.91 -1.75
N GLU A 208 5.74 5.47 -0.56
CA GLU A 208 5.28 6.79 -0.17
C GLU A 208 6.01 7.92 -0.90
N TYR A 209 7.35 7.86 -0.92
CA TYR A 209 8.17 8.80 -1.68
C TYR A 209 7.77 8.80 -3.16
N GLN A 210 7.57 7.61 -3.74
CA GLN A 210 7.21 7.43 -5.15
C GLN A 210 5.72 7.68 -5.43
N HIS A 211 4.91 8.04 -4.43
CA HIS A 211 3.49 8.27 -4.63
C HIS A 211 3.23 9.34 -5.71
N GLY A 212 2.39 8.99 -6.69
CA GLY A 212 2.06 9.85 -7.83
C GLY A 212 3.18 10.00 -8.87
N MET A 213 4.32 9.34 -8.70
CA MET A 213 5.44 9.38 -9.62
C MET A 213 5.11 8.65 -10.94
N PRO A 214 5.38 9.23 -12.12
CA PRO A 214 5.09 8.59 -13.38
C PRO A 214 6.06 7.43 -13.64
N SER A 215 5.57 6.37 -14.32
CA SER A 215 6.34 5.14 -14.54
C SER A 215 7.60 5.28 -15.42
N ASN A 216 7.80 6.44 -16.05
CA ASN A 216 8.99 6.75 -16.83
C ASN A 216 9.99 7.65 -16.09
N PHE A 217 9.77 7.92 -14.80
CA PHE A 217 10.64 8.74 -13.97
C PHE A 217 11.95 8.01 -13.66
N THR A 218 13.05 8.75 -13.67
CA THR A 218 14.37 8.25 -13.25
C THR A 218 15.13 9.42 -12.66
N THR A 219 15.52 9.33 -11.38
CA THR A 219 16.09 10.44 -10.61
C THR A 219 17.31 11.05 -11.30
N GLU A 220 18.21 10.23 -11.83
CA GLU A 220 19.43 10.68 -12.52
C GLU A 220 19.15 11.50 -13.80
N LEU A 221 17.94 11.41 -14.36
CA LEU A 221 17.52 12.18 -15.53
C LEU A 221 16.57 13.31 -15.19
N ASP A 222 15.59 13.04 -14.32
CA ASP A 222 14.43 13.89 -14.09
C ASP A 222 14.51 14.66 -12.77
N GLY A 223 15.48 14.35 -11.91
CA GLY A 223 15.71 14.94 -10.59
C GLY A 223 14.94 14.27 -9.46
N LEU A 224 14.90 14.89 -8.29
CA LEU A 224 14.08 14.49 -7.15
C LEU A 224 12.58 14.67 -7.39
N TRP A 225 11.76 13.84 -6.73
CA TRP A 225 10.29 13.91 -6.75
C TRP A 225 9.74 15.04 -5.86
N CYS A 226 10.13 16.26 -6.21
CA CYS A 226 9.68 17.49 -5.56
C CYS A 226 9.44 18.60 -6.58
N TYR A 227 8.75 19.65 -6.13
CA TYR A 227 8.52 20.85 -6.91
C TYR A 227 9.06 22.06 -6.17
N ALA A 228 10.00 22.79 -6.78
CA ALA A 228 10.59 23.99 -6.20
C ALA A 228 10.60 25.17 -7.18
N THR A 229 10.42 26.37 -6.63
CA THR A 229 10.51 27.65 -7.31
C THR A 229 11.89 28.27 -7.06
N LEU A 230 12.78 28.14 -8.04
CA LEU A 230 14.13 28.67 -7.89
C LEU A 230 14.13 30.21 -7.92
N PRO A 231 15.00 30.89 -7.14
CA PRO A 231 16.11 30.34 -6.34
C PRO A 231 15.80 30.19 -4.83
N GLN A 232 14.54 30.35 -4.40
CA GLN A 232 14.14 30.36 -3.00
C GLN A 232 12.91 29.48 -2.83
N GLY A 233 13.02 28.43 -2.02
CA GLY A 233 11.92 27.56 -1.66
C GLY A 233 11.12 28.08 -0.47
N SER A 234 10.49 27.17 0.28
CA SER A 234 9.47 27.52 1.26
C SER A 234 10.02 28.25 2.48
N ILE A 235 9.19 29.11 3.07
CA ILE A 235 9.41 29.68 4.40
C ILE A 235 8.97 28.73 5.53
N LEU A 236 8.21 27.69 5.19
CA LEU A 236 7.71 26.69 6.11
C LEU A 236 8.73 25.56 6.23
N THR A 237 8.86 25.02 7.44
CA THR A 237 9.83 23.95 7.78
C THR A 237 9.16 22.63 8.11
N GLN A 238 7.85 22.56 7.95
CA GLN A 238 7.04 21.36 8.20
C GLN A 238 6.78 20.67 6.86
N TRP A 239 6.55 19.35 6.90
CA TRP A 239 6.15 18.60 5.72
C TRP A 239 4.94 19.24 5.02
N PRO A 240 4.88 19.18 3.68
CA PRO A 240 5.87 18.66 2.72
C PRO A 240 6.87 19.73 2.26
N PHE A 241 6.92 20.87 2.94
CA PHE A 241 7.64 22.03 2.43
C PHE A 241 9.16 21.86 2.51
N ILE A 242 9.83 22.16 1.40
CA ILE A 242 11.28 22.21 1.31
C ILE A 242 11.73 23.61 1.71
N SER A 243 12.21 23.75 2.94
CA SER A 243 12.55 25.04 3.54
C SER A 243 13.81 25.67 2.92
N THR A 244 13.88 27.01 2.92
CA THR A 244 15.10 27.73 2.52
C THR A 244 15.59 28.80 3.50
N GLY A 245 16.86 29.18 3.32
CA GLY A 245 17.51 30.27 4.04
C GLY A 245 18.76 29.80 4.79
N ALA A 246 19.40 30.74 5.51
CA ALA A 246 20.64 30.48 6.25
C ALA A 246 20.54 29.42 7.37
N ASN A 247 19.32 28.95 7.68
CA ASN A 247 19.04 27.91 8.67
C ASN A 247 18.50 26.61 8.03
N ALA A 248 18.36 26.54 6.70
CA ALA A 248 17.98 25.30 6.02
C ALA A 248 19.18 24.36 5.95
N SER A 249 18.98 23.11 6.35
CA SER A 249 20.05 22.10 6.43
C SER A 249 20.61 21.70 5.06
N PHE A 250 19.77 21.69 4.02
CA PHE A 250 20.14 21.27 2.67
C PHE A 250 19.60 22.27 1.65
N GLN A 251 20.46 23.09 1.07
CA GLN A 251 20.07 24.11 0.08
C GLN A 251 20.05 23.56 -1.35
N ASN A 252 20.77 22.46 -1.61
CA ASN A 252 20.99 21.86 -2.93
C ASN A 252 19.76 21.08 -3.44
N LEU A 253 18.90 20.60 -2.54
CA LEU A 253 17.65 19.88 -2.86
C LEU A 253 16.74 20.63 -3.84
N LEU A 254 16.66 21.96 -3.75
CA LEU A 254 15.74 22.74 -4.61
C LEU A 254 16.12 22.67 -6.08
N SER A 255 17.42 22.68 -6.38
CA SER A 255 17.93 22.60 -7.75
C SER A 255 17.77 21.21 -8.34
N ALA A 256 17.72 20.19 -7.49
CA ALA A 256 17.51 18.80 -7.87
C ALA A 256 16.02 18.47 -8.13
N CYS A 257 15.07 19.29 -7.66
CA CYS A 257 13.64 19.03 -7.89
C CYS A 257 13.26 18.93 -9.38
N THR A 258 12.38 17.99 -9.68
CA THR A 258 11.92 17.76 -11.05
C THR A 258 11.20 18.97 -11.64
N THR A 259 11.45 19.20 -12.93
CA THR A 259 10.76 20.22 -13.73
C THR A 259 9.60 19.66 -14.53
N ASN A 260 9.42 18.33 -14.55
CA ASN A 260 8.49 17.62 -15.40
C ASN A 260 7.20 17.22 -14.65
N VAL A 261 6.65 18.13 -13.87
CA VAL A 261 5.40 17.93 -13.12
C VAL A 261 4.35 18.97 -13.50
N THR A 262 3.09 18.57 -13.58
CA THR A 262 1.96 19.45 -13.87
C THR A 262 0.85 19.25 -12.84
N GLY A 263 0.13 20.31 -12.49
CA GLY A 263 -0.99 20.22 -11.56
C GLY A 263 -0.60 20.16 -10.08
N VAL A 264 0.63 20.58 -9.74
CA VAL A 264 1.10 20.66 -8.36
C VAL A 264 0.22 21.62 -7.55
N VAL A 265 -0.20 21.16 -6.37
CA VAL A 265 -1.01 21.94 -5.44
C VAL A 265 -0.11 22.50 -4.35
N GLY A 266 0.40 23.70 -4.57
CA GLY A 266 1.36 24.37 -3.68
C GLY A 266 2.66 24.71 -4.39
N GLU A 267 3.61 25.24 -3.63
CA GLU A 267 4.94 25.62 -4.11
C GLU A 267 5.97 25.09 -3.10
N ASP A 268 7.14 24.69 -3.60
CA ASP A 268 8.31 24.31 -2.79
C ASP A 268 8.08 23.13 -1.84
N LEU A 269 7.70 21.98 -2.39
CA LEU A 269 7.28 20.80 -1.63
C LEU A 269 7.68 19.45 -2.24
N TRP A 270 7.73 18.43 -1.40
CA TRP A 270 7.74 17.02 -1.80
C TRP A 270 6.39 16.60 -2.38
N LEU A 271 6.41 15.79 -3.45
CA LEU A 271 5.20 15.47 -4.21
C LEU A 271 4.47 14.22 -3.71
N GLY A 272 5.18 13.28 -3.08
CA GLY A 272 4.64 12.05 -2.49
C GLY A 272 3.95 12.26 -1.12
N THR A 273 3.68 11.15 -0.43
CA THR A 273 3.16 11.12 0.96
C THR A 273 4.32 11.18 1.96
N ASP A 274 4.00 11.30 3.25
CA ASP A 274 4.93 11.52 4.36
C ASP A 274 5.31 10.23 5.10
N PRO A 275 6.52 9.67 4.92
CA PRO A 275 6.89 8.40 5.57
C PRO A 275 7.05 8.39 7.10
N LEU A 276 6.63 9.47 7.75
CA LEU A 276 6.66 9.63 9.19
C LEU A 276 5.28 9.99 9.77
N LEU A 277 4.25 10.16 8.93
CA LEU A 277 2.90 10.54 9.33
C LEU A 277 1.87 9.80 8.49
N ASP A 278 1.00 9.10 9.19
CA ASP A 278 -0.04 8.22 8.66
C ASP A 278 -1.07 8.87 7.72
N ASP A 279 -1.19 10.19 7.69
CA ASP A 279 -2.24 10.90 6.93
C ASP A 279 -1.68 12.19 6.30
N SER A 280 -1.38 12.10 5.00
CA SER A 280 -0.60 13.08 4.22
C SER A 280 -1.44 14.10 3.46
N ASP A 281 -2.74 14.17 3.77
CA ASP A 281 -3.64 15.08 3.09
C ASP A 281 -3.15 16.52 3.04
N ARG A 282 -3.09 17.06 1.82
CA ARG A 282 -2.57 18.41 1.60
C ARG A 282 -3.57 19.39 1.03
N TYR A 283 -4.59 18.90 0.34
CA TYR A 283 -5.55 19.76 -0.33
C TYR A 283 -6.98 19.25 -0.23
N SER A 284 -7.92 20.16 -0.45
CA SER A 284 -9.34 19.84 -0.59
C SER A 284 -9.88 20.48 -1.85
N TRP A 285 -10.90 19.86 -2.43
CA TRP A 285 -11.61 20.33 -3.59
C TRP A 285 -13.04 20.72 -3.20
N ASP A 286 -13.37 22.00 -3.37
CA ASP A 286 -14.67 22.54 -2.95
C ASP A 286 -15.76 22.52 -4.05
N GLY A 287 -15.53 21.80 -5.14
CA GLY A 287 -16.40 21.83 -6.33
C GLY A 287 -15.98 22.84 -7.39
N PHE A 288 -15.12 23.81 -7.04
CA PHE A 288 -14.72 24.90 -7.94
C PHE A 288 -13.21 25.12 -7.99
N ALA A 289 -12.53 24.98 -6.87
CA ALA A 289 -11.11 25.24 -6.73
C ALA A 289 -10.46 24.28 -5.73
N VAL A 290 -9.18 24.02 -5.97
CA VAL A 290 -8.33 23.32 -5.03
C VAL A 290 -7.88 24.30 -3.94
N ARG A 291 -8.02 23.88 -2.68
CA ARG A 291 -7.63 24.65 -1.49
C ARG A 291 -6.55 23.91 -0.72
N PRO A 292 -5.34 24.47 -0.58
CA PRO A 292 -4.32 23.94 0.31
C PRO A 292 -4.81 23.95 1.75
N LEU A 293 -4.50 22.90 2.51
CA LEU A 293 -5.01 22.67 3.85
C LEU A 293 -4.03 23.02 4.98
N TYR A 294 -2.79 23.41 4.65
CA TYR A 294 -1.73 23.59 5.64
C TYR A 294 -1.96 24.68 6.69
N PRO A 295 -1.58 24.45 7.96
CA PRO A 295 -1.21 23.16 8.59
C PRO A 295 -2.47 22.47 9.14
N SER A 296 -3.05 21.53 8.39
CA SER A 296 -4.14 20.69 8.88
C SER A 296 -3.63 19.27 8.88
N PHE A 297 -3.83 18.58 9.99
CA PHE A 297 -3.84 17.13 10.03
C PHE A 297 -5.02 16.68 9.18
N GLY A 298 -4.72 16.00 8.09
CA GLY A 298 -5.46 14.84 7.65
C GLY A 298 -6.96 14.91 7.37
N ASP A 299 -7.52 13.83 6.86
CA ASP A 299 -8.95 13.58 6.87
C ASP A 299 -9.40 12.50 7.86
N GLY A 300 -8.46 11.76 8.42
CA GLY A 300 -8.67 10.70 9.39
C GLY A 300 -8.66 9.30 8.77
N MET A 301 -8.40 9.19 7.45
CA MET A 301 -8.03 7.94 6.78
C MET A 301 -6.51 7.90 6.59
N PRO A 302 -5.86 6.75 6.85
CA PRO A 302 -4.42 6.63 6.60
C PRO A 302 -4.08 6.48 5.12
N ASP A 303 -2.88 6.90 4.71
CA ASP A 303 -2.45 6.89 3.31
C ASP A 303 -2.46 5.47 2.73
N GLY A 304 -1.96 4.49 3.48
CA GLY A 304 -1.97 3.07 3.11
C GLY A 304 -3.38 2.51 2.85
N TRP A 305 -4.39 2.96 3.62
CA TRP A 305 -5.80 2.64 3.35
C TRP A 305 -6.27 3.27 2.05
N GLU A 306 -6.01 4.57 1.88
CA GLU A 306 -6.44 5.32 0.70
C GLU A 306 -5.86 4.74 -0.59
N VAL A 307 -4.57 4.45 -0.62
CA VAL A 307 -3.89 3.84 -1.77
C VAL A 307 -4.47 2.47 -2.10
N HIS A 308 -4.76 1.64 -1.09
CA HIS A 308 -5.34 0.31 -1.31
C HIS A 308 -6.70 0.37 -2.02
N PHE A 309 -7.56 1.32 -1.63
CA PHE A 309 -8.88 1.52 -2.22
C PHE A 309 -8.88 2.45 -3.46
N GLY A 310 -7.70 2.93 -3.88
CA GLY A 310 -7.54 3.80 -5.04
C GLY A 310 -8.05 5.23 -4.84
N LEU A 311 -8.09 5.68 -3.59
CA LEU A 311 -8.28 7.07 -3.21
C LEU A 311 -6.95 7.84 -3.38
N ASP A 312 -7.02 9.18 -3.36
CA ASP A 312 -5.82 10.04 -3.45
C ASP A 312 -5.44 10.47 -2.03
N PRO A 313 -4.34 9.94 -1.44
CA PRO A 313 -3.92 10.22 -0.05
C PRO A 313 -3.50 11.67 0.19
N LEU A 314 -3.50 12.49 -0.86
CA LEU A 314 -3.18 13.91 -0.79
C LEU A 314 -4.46 14.77 -0.80
N ASN A 315 -5.64 14.15 -0.98
CA ASN A 315 -6.93 14.80 -1.19
C ASN A 315 -8.03 14.38 -0.19
N ARG A 316 -8.07 15.14 0.90
CA ARG A 316 -9.09 15.17 1.97
C ARG A 316 -10.55 15.15 1.57
N THR A 317 -10.85 15.51 0.33
CA THR A 317 -12.25 15.47 -0.16
C THR A 317 -12.72 14.04 -0.28
N ASN A 318 -11.80 13.10 -0.53
CA ASN A 318 -12.09 11.71 -0.73
C ASN A 318 -12.80 11.08 0.49
N ALA A 319 -12.46 11.45 1.73
CA ALA A 319 -13.17 11.00 2.93
C ALA A 319 -14.71 11.09 2.88
N LEU A 320 -15.27 12.14 2.27
CA LEU A 320 -16.72 12.39 2.28
C LEU A 320 -17.44 11.91 1.02
N LEU A 321 -16.71 11.32 0.08
CA LEU A 321 -17.30 10.76 -1.13
C LEU A 321 -17.80 9.34 -0.85
N ASP A 322 -18.92 9.00 -1.48
CA ASP A 322 -19.50 7.66 -1.54
C ASP A 322 -19.40 7.24 -3.02
N ASN A 323 -18.31 6.53 -3.34
CA ASN A 323 -17.94 6.24 -4.72
C ASN A 323 -18.73 5.08 -5.33
N ASP A 324 -19.18 4.13 -4.51
CA ASP A 324 -19.91 2.93 -4.95
C ASP A 324 -21.42 3.05 -4.72
N GLY A 325 -21.87 4.05 -3.97
CA GLY A 325 -23.27 4.44 -3.81
C GLY A 325 -24.08 3.43 -3.00
N ASP A 326 -23.45 2.78 -2.02
CA ASP A 326 -24.04 1.71 -1.23
C ASP A 326 -24.80 2.20 0.03
N GLY A 327 -24.80 3.53 0.24
CA GLY A 327 -25.58 4.20 1.27
C GLY A 327 -27.08 3.87 1.27
N TRP A 328 -27.71 4.00 2.43
CA TRP A 328 -29.10 3.59 2.64
C TRP A 328 -30.02 4.79 2.90
N ASP A 329 -31.06 4.92 2.08
CA ASP A 329 -32.13 5.90 2.28
C ASP A 329 -32.99 5.55 3.52
N VAL A 330 -32.50 5.99 4.69
CA VAL A 330 -33.11 5.75 6.00
C VAL A 330 -34.50 6.36 6.06
N ASN A 331 -34.67 7.56 5.49
CA ASN A 331 -35.89 8.34 5.61
C ASN A 331 -36.95 7.99 4.54
N ARG A 332 -36.54 7.26 3.49
CA ARG A 332 -37.34 6.77 2.35
C ARG A 332 -37.93 7.88 1.48
N ASP A 333 -37.23 8.99 1.31
CA ASP A 333 -37.64 10.08 0.41
C ASP A 333 -37.21 9.87 -1.05
N GLY A 334 -36.47 8.79 -1.31
CA GLY A 334 -36.00 8.37 -2.63
C GLY A 334 -34.64 8.96 -3.00
N ILE A 335 -33.93 9.59 -2.06
CA ILE A 335 -32.60 10.16 -2.26
C ILE A 335 -31.69 9.72 -1.11
N VAL A 336 -30.48 9.29 -1.43
CA VAL A 336 -29.41 9.10 -0.43
C VAL A 336 -28.67 10.42 -0.30
N SER A 337 -28.80 11.08 0.85
CA SER A 337 -28.14 12.35 1.13
C SER A 337 -26.64 12.18 1.42
N ALA A 338 -25.79 12.96 0.73
CA ALA A 338 -24.34 12.94 0.91
C ALA A 338 -23.91 13.55 2.24
N ASP A 339 -22.75 13.11 2.74
CA ASP A 339 -22.15 13.67 3.94
C ASP A 339 -21.64 15.10 3.71
N VAL A 340 -21.97 15.96 4.67
CA VAL A 340 -21.63 17.39 4.59
C VAL A 340 -20.35 17.75 5.33
N SER A 341 -19.91 16.90 6.26
CA SER A 341 -18.71 17.11 7.07
C SER A 341 -18.30 15.84 7.80
N ARG A 342 -17.01 15.72 8.12
CA ARG A 342 -16.40 14.58 8.83
C ARG A 342 -16.70 14.52 10.33
N THR A 343 -17.45 15.47 10.88
CA THR A 343 -17.85 15.41 12.29
C THR A 343 -18.90 14.31 12.48
N ASP A 344 -18.84 13.54 13.56
CA ASP A 344 -19.81 12.45 13.85
C ASP A 344 -21.28 12.90 13.75
N SER A 345 -21.57 14.15 14.13
CA SER A 345 -22.93 14.71 14.05
C SER A 345 -23.41 14.98 12.63
N ALA A 346 -22.49 15.20 11.69
CA ALA A 346 -22.79 15.45 10.29
C ALA A 346 -22.86 14.14 9.50
N LEU A 347 -21.94 13.21 9.76
CA LEU A 347 -21.99 11.85 9.22
C LEU A 347 -23.31 11.15 9.60
N ALA A 348 -23.69 11.20 10.89
CA ALA A 348 -24.97 10.63 11.35
C ALA A 348 -26.23 11.33 10.78
N LEU A 349 -26.10 12.46 10.10
CA LEU A 349 -27.19 13.13 9.39
C LEU A 349 -27.21 12.77 7.89
N GLY A 350 -26.08 12.38 7.32
CA GLY A 350 -26.00 11.83 5.98
C GLY A 350 -26.59 10.43 5.92
N GLU A 351 -26.89 10.00 4.71
CA GLU A 351 -27.40 8.65 4.41
C GLU A 351 -26.45 7.89 3.47
N ALA A 352 -25.59 8.62 2.76
CA ALA A 352 -24.45 8.06 2.06
C ALA A 352 -23.55 7.35 3.06
N LEU A 353 -22.92 6.26 2.63
CA LEU A 353 -21.86 5.63 3.39
C LEU A 353 -20.55 6.14 2.80
N SER A 354 -19.95 7.15 3.41
CA SER A 354 -18.73 7.75 2.84
C SER A 354 -17.49 6.90 3.10
N ASN A 355 -16.42 7.10 2.30
CA ASN A 355 -15.15 6.36 2.46
C ASN A 355 -14.61 6.44 3.90
N LEU A 356 -14.82 7.57 4.60
CA LEU A 356 -14.42 7.72 6.00
C LEU A 356 -15.25 6.85 6.95
N GLU A 357 -16.55 6.73 6.71
CA GLU A 357 -17.41 5.84 7.50
C GLU A 357 -17.07 4.37 7.23
N GLU A 358 -16.73 4.01 5.99
CA GLU A 358 -16.20 2.69 5.66
C GLU A 358 -14.91 2.39 6.43
N TYR A 359 -13.98 3.36 6.49
CA TYR A 359 -12.77 3.24 7.30
C TYR A 359 -13.07 3.06 8.79
N TYR A 360 -14.03 3.81 9.35
CA TYR A 360 -14.44 3.62 10.74
C TYR A 360 -15.09 2.27 11.01
N ILE A 361 -15.87 1.75 10.06
CA ILE A 361 -16.42 0.38 10.13
C ILE A 361 -15.30 -0.65 10.06
N HIS A 362 -14.24 -0.37 9.30
CA HIS A 362 -13.06 -1.22 9.25
C HIS A 362 -12.31 -1.26 10.58
N ASN A 363 -12.03 -0.09 11.17
CA ASN A 363 -11.23 0.07 12.37
C ASN A 363 -11.99 -0.20 13.68
N ASP A 364 -13.15 -0.87 13.65
CA ASP A 364 -14.13 -1.05 14.74
C ASP A 364 -13.61 -1.87 15.96
N GLU A 365 -12.51 -1.42 16.59
CA GLU A 365 -11.89 -1.96 17.79
C GLU A 365 -11.68 -3.50 17.76
N GLY A 366 -11.45 -4.06 16.57
CA GLY A 366 -11.29 -5.49 16.33
C GLY A 366 -12.58 -6.28 16.06
N ASN A 367 -13.75 -5.64 16.07
CA ASN A 367 -14.94 -6.16 15.41
C ASN A 367 -14.80 -5.91 13.92
N THR A 368 -15.10 -6.91 13.09
CA THR A 368 -14.95 -6.77 11.64
C THR A 368 -16.27 -7.02 10.95
N VAL A 369 -16.66 -6.09 10.08
CA VAL A 369 -17.69 -6.36 9.07
C VAL A 369 -17.01 -7.12 7.94
N ARG A 370 -17.41 -8.38 7.75
CA ARG A 370 -16.93 -9.25 6.67
C ARG A 370 -18.11 -9.64 5.79
N SER A 371 -17.91 -9.60 4.47
CA SER A 371 -18.86 -10.17 3.53
C SER A 371 -19.02 -11.67 3.77
N GLY A 372 -20.27 -12.13 3.84
CA GLY A 372 -20.60 -13.52 4.15
C GLY A 372 -21.96 -13.65 4.80
N LEU A 373 -22.18 -14.75 5.51
CA LEU A 373 -23.38 -14.98 6.29
C LEU A 373 -23.04 -15.09 7.78
N LYS A 374 -23.86 -14.44 8.61
CA LYS A 374 -23.75 -14.51 10.07
C LYS A 374 -25.01 -15.14 10.63
N GLU A 375 -24.85 -16.23 11.36
CA GLU A 375 -25.94 -16.96 12.01
C GLU A 375 -25.89 -16.73 13.53
N VAL A 376 -27.04 -16.40 14.11
CA VAL A 376 -27.22 -16.27 15.56
C VAL A 376 -28.40 -17.14 15.98
N GLN A 377 -28.22 -17.97 17.00
CA GLN A 377 -29.30 -18.81 17.52
C GLN A 377 -30.29 -17.99 18.34
N ILE A 378 -31.56 -18.01 17.95
CA ILE A 378 -32.63 -17.34 18.68
C ILE A 378 -32.87 -18.04 20.02
N GLY A 379 -32.86 -17.28 21.11
CA GLY A 379 -33.21 -17.77 22.46
C GLY A 379 -32.03 -18.27 23.30
N VAL A 380 -30.80 -18.15 22.80
CA VAL A 380 -29.57 -18.41 23.55
C VAL A 380 -29.02 -17.06 24.03
N ASN A 381 -28.85 -16.90 25.35
CA ASN A 381 -28.27 -15.68 25.96
C ASN A 381 -26.74 -15.75 25.99
N ASP A 382 -26.14 -16.16 24.87
CA ASP A 382 -24.71 -16.13 24.67
C ASP A 382 -24.46 -15.28 23.44
N SER A 383 -23.45 -14.41 23.47
CA SER A 383 -23.08 -13.56 22.33
C SER A 383 -22.36 -14.36 21.23
N SER A 384 -22.59 -15.67 21.18
CA SER A 384 -22.00 -16.57 20.21
C SER A 384 -22.78 -16.50 18.89
N PHE A 385 -22.06 -16.21 17.83
CA PHE A 385 -22.52 -16.26 16.45
C PHE A 385 -21.64 -17.22 15.66
N LYS A 386 -22.13 -17.72 14.54
CA LYS A 386 -21.32 -18.41 13.53
C LYS A 386 -21.19 -17.52 12.31
N GLU A 387 -19.99 -17.51 11.74
CA GLU A 387 -19.71 -16.79 10.51
C GLU A 387 -19.34 -17.77 9.41
N TYR A 388 -19.87 -17.49 8.22
CA TYR A 388 -19.66 -18.21 6.99
C TYR A 388 -19.09 -17.22 5.98
N PRO A 389 -17.76 -17.15 5.81
CA PRO A 389 -17.13 -16.19 4.90
C PRO A 389 -17.50 -16.52 3.45
N LEU A 390 -17.24 -15.57 2.54
CA LEU A 390 -17.31 -15.85 1.11
C LEU A 390 -16.36 -17.00 0.72
N THR A 391 -16.77 -17.87 -0.22
CA THR A 391 -15.97 -19.04 -0.64
C THR A 391 -14.53 -18.67 -1.03
N PHE A 392 -14.33 -17.52 -1.68
CA PHE A 392 -13.00 -17.05 -2.08
C PHE A 392 -12.09 -16.68 -0.90
N ASN A 393 -12.69 -16.30 0.23
CA ASN A 393 -12.00 -15.87 1.45
C ASN A 393 -11.99 -16.98 2.51
N ALA A 394 -12.61 -18.12 2.23
CA ALA A 394 -12.76 -19.20 3.19
C ALA A 394 -11.49 -20.04 3.27
N ILE A 395 -11.09 -20.36 4.51
CA ILE A 395 -10.04 -21.35 4.76
C ILE A 395 -10.52 -22.70 4.23
N PRO A 396 -9.72 -23.43 3.42
CA PRO A 396 -10.11 -24.72 2.87
C PRO A 396 -10.60 -25.70 3.96
N GLY A 397 -11.82 -26.23 3.79
CA GLY A 397 -12.45 -27.15 4.74
C GLY A 397 -13.36 -26.49 5.78
N HIS A 398 -13.53 -25.17 5.74
CA HIS A 398 -14.56 -24.47 6.52
C HIS A 398 -15.82 -24.21 5.68
N LEU A 399 -16.97 -24.16 6.37
CA LEU A 399 -18.23 -23.79 5.74
C LEU A 399 -18.17 -22.34 5.24
N SER A 400 -18.66 -22.12 4.03
CA SER A 400 -18.60 -20.83 3.35
C SER A 400 -19.83 -20.62 2.46
N VAL A 401 -20.06 -19.39 2.02
CA VAL A 401 -21.15 -19.02 1.10
C VAL A 401 -20.59 -18.38 -0.15
N MET A 402 -21.16 -18.64 -1.33
CA MET A 402 -20.61 -18.09 -2.57
C MET A 402 -20.78 -16.58 -2.71
N HIS A 403 -21.82 -16.01 -2.11
CA HIS A 403 -22.17 -14.59 -2.22
C HIS A 403 -23.03 -14.13 -1.02
N HIS A 404 -22.91 -12.87 -0.62
CA HIS A 404 -23.59 -12.30 0.56
C HIS A 404 -25.10 -12.04 0.33
N ASP A 405 -25.49 -11.71 -0.90
CA ASP A 405 -26.89 -11.48 -1.29
C ASP A 405 -27.67 -12.81 -1.38
N VAL A 406 -28.13 -13.31 -0.22
CA VAL A 406 -28.95 -14.51 -0.06
C VAL A 406 -30.42 -14.19 -0.27
N ARG A 407 -31.05 -14.90 -1.22
CA ARG A 407 -32.43 -14.71 -1.66
C ARG A 407 -33.40 -15.73 -1.09
N SER A 408 -32.94 -16.96 -0.90
CA SER A 408 -33.76 -18.02 -0.28
C SER A 408 -32.87 -18.98 0.51
N ILE A 409 -33.43 -19.51 1.61
CA ILE A 409 -32.77 -20.49 2.46
C ILE A 409 -33.70 -21.68 2.59
N LEU A 410 -33.25 -22.83 2.12
CA LEU A 410 -33.97 -24.10 2.21
C LEU A 410 -33.17 -25.02 3.14
N VAL A 411 -33.84 -25.71 4.06
CA VAL A 411 -33.16 -26.56 5.05
C VAL A 411 -33.84 -27.92 5.08
N GLU A 412 -33.05 -28.98 4.92
CA GLU A 412 -33.48 -30.37 5.07
C GLU A 412 -32.47 -31.10 5.96
N ASP A 413 -32.93 -31.62 7.10
CA ASP A 413 -32.10 -32.28 8.11
C ASP A 413 -30.83 -31.48 8.52
N SER A 414 -29.64 -31.94 8.13
CA SER A 414 -28.34 -31.31 8.42
C SER A 414 -27.82 -30.42 7.28
N THR A 415 -28.54 -30.35 6.16
CA THR A 415 -28.10 -29.63 4.96
C THR A 415 -28.95 -28.39 4.73
N ALA A 416 -28.30 -27.25 4.54
CA ALA A 416 -28.93 -26.01 4.13
C ALA A 416 -28.50 -25.62 2.71
N TYR A 417 -29.44 -25.13 1.93
CA TYR A 417 -29.24 -24.64 0.56
C TYR A 417 -29.54 -23.15 0.54
N TYR A 418 -28.50 -22.38 0.28
CA TYR A 418 -28.55 -20.93 0.19
C TYR A 418 -28.60 -20.54 -1.28
N LEU A 419 -29.77 -20.13 -1.77
CA LEU A 419 -29.86 -19.45 -3.04
C LEU A 419 -29.30 -18.05 -2.86
N THR A 420 -28.24 -17.74 -3.59
CA THR A 420 -27.69 -16.39 -3.71
C THR A 420 -28.07 -15.78 -5.05
N ARG A 421 -27.75 -14.49 -5.23
CA ARG A 421 -27.96 -13.79 -6.51
C ARG A 421 -27.36 -14.52 -7.72
N TYR A 422 -26.20 -15.18 -7.56
CA TYR A 422 -25.41 -15.74 -8.67
C TYR A 422 -25.31 -17.27 -8.68
N GLY A 423 -25.99 -17.96 -7.77
CA GLY A 423 -25.94 -19.42 -7.72
C GLY A 423 -26.51 -19.98 -6.43
N ILE A 424 -26.30 -21.27 -6.20
CA ILE A 424 -26.72 -21.95 -4.98
C ILE A 424 -25.51 -22.55 -4.24
N THR A 425 -25.44 -22.28 -2.95
CA THR A 425 -24.47 -22.91 -2.04
C THR A 425 -25.18 -23.95 -1.18
N SER A 426 -24.73 -25.19 -1.23
CA SER A 426 -25.19 -26.27 -0.35
C SER A 426 -24.18 -26.46 0.78
N MET A 427 -24.64 -26.42 2.03
CA MET A 427 -23.82 -26.59 3.23
C MET A 427 -24.35 -27.75 4.06
N ASP A 428 -23.52 -28.75 4.30
CA ASP A 428 -23.82 -29.81 5.26
C ASP A 428 -23.11 -29.54 6.60
N PHE A 429 -23.91 -29.29 7.64
CA PHE A 429 -23.42 -28.96 8.97
C PHE A 429 -22.86 -30.16 9.73
N GLU A 430 -23.17 -31.40 9.33
CA GLU A 430 -22.63 -32.61 9.97
C GLU A 430 -21.23 -32.92 9.46
N THR A 431 -21.03 -32.89 8.14
CA THR A 431 -19.73 -33.16 7.51
C THR A 431 -18.83 -31.92 7.41
N GLN A 432 -19.38 -30.73 7.66
CA GLN A 432 -18.71 -29.44 7.47
C GLN A 432 -18.22 -29.23 6.04
N THR A 433 -19.03 -29.63 5.07
CA THR A 433 -18.71 -29.49 3.64
C THR A 433 -19.63 -28.50 2.95
N THR A 434 -19.06 -27.73 2.03
CA THR A 434 -19.76 -26.74 1.21
C THR A 434 -19.57 -27.10 -0.26
N GLN A 435 -20.63 -26.95 -1.07
CA GLN A 435 -20.58 -27.07 -2.51
C GLN A 435 -21.31 -25.89 -3.16
N ASP A 436 -20.60 -25.17 -4.04
CA ASP A 436 -21.15 -24.05 -4.80
C ASP A 436 -21.48 -24.44 -6.23
N GLN A 437 -22.65 -24.02 -6.70
CA GLN A 437 -23.08 -24.13 -8.09
C GLN A 437 -23.37 -22.73 -8.64
N TRP A 438 -22.47 -22.25 -9.49
CA TRP A 438 -22.57 -20.93 -10.12
C TRP A 438 -23.51 -20.95 -11.32
N PHE A 439 -24.36 -19.94 -11.43
CA PHE A 439 -25.14 -19.75 -12.65
C PHE A 439 -24.24 -19.33 -13.82
N PRO A 440 -24.65 -19.64 -15.07
CA PRO A 440 -24.07 -19.03 -16.25
C PRO A 440 -24.09 -17.50 -16.19
N GLN A 441 -23.11 -16.89 -16.86
CA GLN A 441 -22.98 -15.43 -16.95
C GLN A 441 -24.29 -14.78 -17.42
N GLY A 442 -24.75 -13.76 -16.67
CA GLY A 442 -25.97 -13.01 -16.97
C GLY A 442 -27.26 -13.57 -16.36
N ILE A 443 -27.22 -14.72 -15.67
CA ILE A 443 -28.39 -15.28 -14.97
C ILE A 443 -28.37 -14.85 -13.50
N ILE A 444 -29.48 -14.27 -13.05
CA ILE A 444 -29.74 -13.87 -11.66
C ILE A 444 -30.84 -14.75 -11.06
N GLY A 445 -30.63 -15.24 -9.84
CA GLY A 445 -31.63 -15.98 -9.06
C GLY A 445 -32.52 -15.08 -8.20
N TYR A 446 -33.80 -15.43 -8.09
CA TYR A 446 -34.81 -14.67 -7.36
C TYR A 446 -35.42 -15.43 -6.19
N GLU A 447 -35.87 -16.66 -6.40
CA GLU A 447 -36.49 -17.50 -5.38
C GLU A 447 -36.14 -18.97 -5.63
N ALA A 448 -35.95 -19.74 -4.56
CA ALA A 448 -35.85 -21.19 -4.64
C ALA A 448 -36.87 -21.84 -3.72
N ILE A 449 -37.46 -22.95 -4.16
CA ILE A 449 -38.33 -23.81 -3.35
C ILE A 449 -37.92 -25.26 -3.49
N PHE A 450 -38.21 -26.06 -2.46
CA PHE A 450 -38.21 -27.50 -2.62
C PHE A 450 -39.37 -27.95 -3.50
N VAL A 451 -39.11 -28.94 -4.35
CA VAL A 451 -40.14 -29.72 -5.02
C VAL A 451 -40.31 -31.00 -4.22
N GLU A 452 -41.43 -31.06 -3.49
CA GLU A 452 -41.72 -32.10 -2.53
C GLU A 452 -42.60 -33.19 -3.13
N SER A 453 -42.31 -34.43 -2.76
CA SER A 453 -43.16 -35.59 -3.00
C SER A 453 -43.60 -36.21 -1.67
N ASP A 454 -44.40 -37.27 -1.70
CA ASP A 454 -44.83 -38.00 -0.50
C ASP A 454 -43.66 -38.51 0.37
N THR A 455 -42.46 -38.63 -0.19
CA THR A 455 -41.25 -39.10 0.50
C THR A 455 -40.29 -37.98 0.91
N GLY A 456 -40.65 -36.71 0.71
CA GLY A 456 -39.81 -35.54 0.98
C GLY A 456 -39.34 -34.82 -0.29
N PRO A 457 -38.44 -33.83 -0.14
CA PRO A 457 -37.89 -33.07 -1.26
C PRO A 457 -36.99 -33.93 -2.14
N HIS A 458 -37.17 -33.86 -3.46
CA HIS A 458 -36.33 -34.59 -4.42
C HIS A 458 -35.56 -33.67 -5.38
N SER A 459 -35.95 -32.41 -5.49
CA SER A 459 -35.28 -31.41 -6.30
C SER A 459 -35.54 -30.00 -5.78
N ILE A 460 -34.73 -29.05 -6.18
CA ILE A 460 -34.92 -27.62 -5.92
C ILE A 460 -35.32 -26.96 -7.24
N ALA A 461 -36.40 -26.18 -7.22
CA ALA A 461 -36.80 -25.33 -8.34
C ALA A 461 -36.39 -23.89 -8.05
N ILE A 462 -35.74 -23.25 -9.02
CA ILE A 462 -35.12 -21.93 -8.87
C ILE A 462 -35.69 -21.00 -9.93
N ALA A 463 -36.27 -19.88 -9.49
CA ALA A 463 -36.75 -18.79 -10.32
C ALA A 463 -35.59 -17.88 -10.69
N THR A 464 -35.39 -17.61 -11.97
CA THR A 464 -34.31 -16.76 -12.44
C THR A 464 -34.78 -15.76 -13.49
N SER A 465 -33.88 -14.81 -13.80
CA SER A 465 -33.97 -13.94 -14.98
C SER A 465 -34.13 -14.69 -16.31
N HIS A 466 -33.83 -15.99 -16.35
CA HIS A 466 -33.82 -16.81 -17.56
C HIS A 466 -34.65 -18.10 -17.39
N GLY A 467 -35.81 -17.98 -16.74
CA GLY A 467 -36.76 -19.07 -16.57
C GLY A 467 -36.65 -19.76 -15.22
N VAL A 468 -37.11 -21.01 -15.19
CA VAL A 468 -37.01 -21.89 -14.04
C VAL A 468 -35.97 -22.95 -14.30
N HIS A 469 -35.04 -23.13 -13.36
CA HIS A 469 -34.12 -24.25 -13.35
C HIS A 469 -34.51 -25.23 -12.26
N ILE A 470 -34.44 -26.52 -12.58
CA ILE A 470 -34.70 -27.61 -11.65
C ILE A 470 -33.43 -28.40 -11.48
N ALA A 471 -32.99 -28.46 -10.22
CA ALA A 471 -31.79 -29.14 -9.81
C ALA A 471 -32.17 -30.33 -8.94
N ALA A 472 -31.85 -31.55 -9.38
CA ALA A 472 -32.13 -32.75 -8.60
C ALA A 472 -31.21 -32.82 -7.37
N LEU A 473 -31.75 -33.35 -6.27
CA LEU A 473 -30.98 -33.63 -5.05
C LEU A 473 -30.35 -35.02 -5.13
N GLN A 474 -29.06 -35.09 -4.85
CA GLN A 474 -28.31 -36.33 -4.74
C GLN A 474 -28.56 -37.02 -3.40
N VAL A 475 -28.11 -38.29 -3.30
CA VAL A 475 -28.28 -39.11 -2.09
C VAL A 475 -27.47 -38.56 -0.90
N ASP A 476 -26.41 -37.82 -1.17
CA ASP A 476 -25.59 -37.12 -0.17
C ASP A 476 -26.17 -35.75 0.22
N GLY A 477 -27.35 -35.38 -0.30
CA GLY A 477 -28.01 -34.10 -0.03
C GLY A 477 -27.41 -32.94 -0.81
N PHE A 478 -26.47 -33.16 -1.72
CA PHE A 478 -25.94 -32.10 -2.58
C PHE A 478 -26.76 -31.93 -3.85
N VAL A 479 -26.72 -30.74 -4.42
CA VAL A 479 -27.37 -30.46 -5.69
C VAL A 479 -26.53 -31.09 -6.82
N GLU A 480 -27.17 -31.71 -7.81
CA GLU A 480 -26.47 -32.21 -8.99
C GLU A 480 -25.70 -31.08 -9.73
N PRO A 481 -24.64 -31.39 -10.50
CA PRO A 481 -23.92 -30.40 -11.30
C PRO A 481 -24.83 -29.68 -12.29
N ILE A 482 -24.55 -28.40 -12.55
CA ILE A 482 -25.41 -27.54 -13.37
C ILE A 482 -25.68 -28.07 -14.78
N GLU A 483 -24.78 -28.88 -15.35
CA GLU A 483 -24.95 -29.49 -16.67
C GLU A 483 -26.11 -30.50 -16.73
N SER A 484 -26.56 -30.99 -15.58
CA SER A 484 -27.66 -31.95 -15.44
C SER A 484 -29.02 -31.28 -15.19
N TRP A 485 -29.03 -29.97 -14.93
CA TRP A 485 -30.23 -29.24 -14.54
C TRP A 485 -31.21 -29.13 -15.69
N SER A 486 -32.50 -29.25 -15.35
CA SER A 486 -33.58 -29.09 -16.29
C SER A 486 -34.01 -27.63 -16.32
N SER A 487 -34.02 -26.97 -17.48
CA SER A 487 -34.34 -25.54 -17.59
C SER A 487 -35.57 -25.31 -18.47
N SER A 488 -36.40 -24.34 -18.11
CA SER A 488 -37.56 -23.92 -18.91
C SER A 488 -37.16 -22.99 -20.06
N GLU A 489 -38.16 -22.46 -20.77
CA GLU A 489 -37.95 -21.35 -21.70
C GLU A 489 -37.42 -20.11 -20.96
N SER A 490 -36.60 -19.32 -21.67
CA SER A 490 -35.91 -18.14 -21.15
C SER A 490 -36.87 -16.94 -21.02
N ILE A 491 -37.67 -16.96 -19.96
CA ILE A 491 -38.59 -15.89 -19.56
C ILE A 491 -38.26 -15.53 -18.12
N GLU A 492 -38.16 -14.24 -17.81
CA GLU A 492 -37.87 -13.80 -16.45
C GLU A 492 -39.04 -14.11 -15.51
N VAL A 493 -38.75 -14.86 -14.44
CA VAL A 493 -39.74 -15.24 -13.42
C VAL A 493 -39.19 -14.98 -12.03
N PHE A 494 -39.98 -14.30 -11.19
CA PHE A 494 -39.55 -13.83 -9.88
C PHE A 494 -40.00 -14.73 -8.73
N ALA A 495 -41.13 -15.41 -8.90
CA ALA A 495 -41.73 -16.23 -7.86
C ALA A 495 -42.12 -17.62 -8.38
N ILE A 496 -41.95 -18.65 -7.54
CA ILE A 496 -42.34 -20.02 -7.84
C ILE A 496 -43.12 -20.60 -6.66
N HIS A 497 -44.17 -21.37 -6.97
CA HIS A 497 -44.91 -22.12 -5.97
C HIS A 497 -45.28 -23.52 -6.45
N GLN A 498 -45.21 -24.51 -5.56
CA GLN A 498 -45.72 -25.84 -5.84
C GLN A 498 -47.24 -25.89 -5.66
N LEU A 499 -47.95 -26.41 -6.66
CA LEU A 499 -49.39 -26.58 -6.62
C LEU A 499 -49.76 -27.87 -5.88
N ALA A 500 -50.73 -27.78 -4.97
CA ALA A 500 -51.24 -28.93 -4.22
C ALA A 500 -52.15 -29.82 -5.10
N ILE A 501 -51.54 -30.64 -5.97
CA ILE A 501 -52.24 -31.54 -6.90
C ILE A 501 -51.81 -32.98 -6.62
N GLU A 502 -52.77 -33.89 -6.47
CA GLU A 502 -52.49 -35.32 -6.29
C GLU A 502 -52.03 -35.95 -7.62
N GLY A 503 -50.79 -36.43 -7.68
CA GLY A 503 -50.22 -37.04 -8.89
C GLY A 503 -48.81 -37.60 -8.68
N SER A 504 -48.33 -38.39 -9.65
CA SER A 504 -46.94 -38.90 -9.67
C SER A 504 -45.92 -37.84 -10.11
N SER A 505 -46.39 -36.72 -10.66
CA SER A 505 -45.62 -35.57 -11.10
C SER A 505 -46.13 -34.34 -10.35
N GLN A 506 -45.20 -33.51 -9.90
CA GLN A 506 -45.52 -32.28 -9.20
C GLN A 506 -45.70 -31.16 -10.21
N GLN A 507 -46.63 -30.24 -9.94
CA GLN A 507 -46.83 -29.07 -10.79
C GLN A 507 -46.39 -27.82 -10.05
N LEU A 508 -45.61 -26.98 -10.72
CA LEU A 508 -45.16 -25.69 -10.21
C LEU A 508 -45.81 -24.58 -11.02
N ILE A 509 -46.12 -23.46 -10.38
CA ILE A 509 -46.46 -22.22 -11.06
C ILE A 509 -45.32 -21.23 -10.86
N ALA A 510 -44.84 -20.63 -11.95
CA ALA A 510 -43.82 -19.60 -11.95
C ALA A 510 -44.37 -18.32 -12.55
N LEU A 511 -44.15 -17.19 -11.88
CA LEU A 511 -44.74 -15.89 -12.22
C LEU A 511 -43.65 -14.85 -12.49
N GLY A 512 -43.77 -14.17 -13.63
CA GLY A 512 -42.93 -13.05 -14.05
C GLY A 512 -43.68 -11.71 -14.02
N ALA A 513 -43.10 -10.68 -14.64
CA ALA A 513 -43.73 -9.37 -14.81
C ALA A 513 -44.80 -9.39 -15.93
N ASP A 514 -45.71 -8.42 -15.92
CA ASP A 514 -46.66 -8.15 -17.01
C ASP A 514 -47.50 -9.37 -17.48
N GLY A 515 -47.82 -10.28 -16.56
CA GLY A 515 -48.60 -11.49 -16.84
C GLY A 515 -47.82 -12.60 -17.55
N GLU A 516 -46.50 -12.48 -17.64
CA GLU A 516 -45.60 -13.56 -18.04
C GLU A 516 -45.45 -14.61 -16.93
N GLY A 517 -45.17 -15.84 -17.33
CA GLY A 517 -45.03 -16.98 -16.44
C GLY A 517 -45.54 -18.27 -17.06
N MET A 518 -45.43 -19.35 -16.31
CA MET A 518 -45.64 -20.71 -16.81
C MET A 518 -46.07 -21.66 -15.70
N VAL A 519 -46.71 -22.76 -16.08
CA VAL A 519 -46.94 -23.92 -15.22
C VAL A 519 -46.04 -25.05 -15.70
N LEU A 520 -45.26 -25.61 -14.80
CA LEU A 520 -44.23 -26.61 -15.08
C LEU A 520 -44.62 -27.93 -14.43
N GLU A 521 -44.40 -29.04 -15.13
CA GLU A 521 -44.55 -30.37 -14.57
C GLU A 521 -43.17 -30.99 -14.34
N VAL A 522 -42.95 -31.45 -13.12
CA VAL A 522 -41.66 -31.96 -12.63
C VAL A 522 -41.82 -33.42 -12.25
N SER A 523 -40.97 -34.25 -12.82
CA SER A 523 -40.89 -35.66 -12.45
C SER A 523 -40.18 -35.85 -11.09
N ALA A 524 -40.42 -36.98 -10.44
CA ALA A 524 -39.72 -37.35 -9.20
C ALA A 524 -38.18 -37.47 -9.35
N GLY A 525 -37.66 -37.52 -10.58
CA GLY A 525 -36.22 -37.47 -10.86
C GLY A 525 -35.66 -36.05 -11.01
N GLY A 526 -36.43 -35.02 -10.70
CA GLY A 526 -35.99 -33.61 -10.81
C GLY A 526 -35.85 -33.12 -12.25
N GLN A 527 -36.62 -33.67 -13.19
CA GLN A 527 -36.59 -33.26 -14.60
C GLN A 527 -37.93 -32.67 -15.02
N LEU A 528 -37.87 -31.59 -15.82
CA LEU A 528 -39.03 -30.98 -16.47
C LEU A 528 -39.60 -31.93 -17.52
N THR A 529 -40.88 -32.29 -17.39
CA THR A 529 -41.57 -33.15 -18.35
C THR A 529 -42.42 -32.35 -19.33
N GLN A 530 -43.09 -31.31 -18.85
CA GLN A 530 -43.97 -30.45 -19.65
C GLN A 530 -43.97 -29.01 -19.11
N THR A 531 -44.17 -28.07 -20.03
CA THR A 531 -44.36 -26.65 -19.73
C THR A 531 -45.66 -26.19 -20.38
N PHE A 532 -46.47 -25.45 -19.62
CA PHE A 532 -47.76 -24.92 -20.06
C PHE A 532 -47.81 -23.40 -19.85
N ASP A 533 -48.47 -22.70 -20.76
CA ASP A 533 -48.77 -21.29 -20.61
C ASP A 533 -49.75 -21.03 -19.45
N LEU A 534 -49.59 -19.90 -18.78
CA LEU A 534 -50.60 -19.40 -17.84
C LEU A 534 -51.94 -19.17 -18.57
N GLY A 535 -53.04 -19.57 -17.91
CA GLY A 535 -54.38 -19.38 -18.44
C GLY A 535 -54.72 -17.90 -18.67
N VAL A 536 -55.41 -17.60 -19.78
CA VAL A 536 -55.74 -16.22 -20.22
C VAL A 536 -56.47 -15.39 -19.14
N ASN A 537 -57.30 -16.02 -18.32
CA ASN A 537 -58.01 -15.35 -17.23
C ASN A 537 -57.10 -15.01 -16.05
N PHE A 538 -56.00 -15.73 -15.88
CA PHE A 538 -55.01 -15.48 -14.82
C PHE A 538 -54.06 -14.35 -15.23
N LYS A 539 -53.61 -14.36 -16.50
CA LYS A 539 -52.79 -13.29 -17.09
C LYS A 539 -53.42 -11.90 -17.07
N SER A 540 -54.76 -11.82 -17.02
CA SER A 540 -55.49 -10.54 -16.99
C SER A 540 -55.79 -10.03 -15.58
N ALA A 541 -55.47 -10.82 -14.55
CA ALA A 541 -55.67 -10.48 -13.15
C ALA A 541 -54.37 -10.11 -12.41
N LEU A 542 -53.23 -10.56 -12.95
CA LEU A 542 -51.88 -10.07 -12.64
C LEU A 542 -51.64 -8.78 -13.43
#